data_AF-A0AAN0RT81-F1
#
_entry.id   AF-A0AAN0RT81-F1
#
_cell.length_a   1.000
_cell.length_b   1.000
_cell.length_c   1.000
_cell.angle_alpha   90.00
_cell.angle_beta   90.00
_cell.angle_gamma   90.00
#
_symmetry.space_group_name_H-M   'P 1'
#
loop_
_entity.id
_entity.type
_entity.pdbx_description
1 polymer ?
#
loop_
_entity_poly.entity_id
_entity_poly.type
_entity_poly.pdbx_seq_one_letter_code
_entity_poly.pdbx_strand_id
1 'polypeptide(L)'
;MIEKTRIDGHLLGAGIGIVIGAIPVVIYWFSFSAFGSSTLPWKISFAVEVLCPIFVCVSYFFNKKARRLVWAGVAVCVGFLPTWLLMGSYWVFYFGFAPISFEIRVVALIVCSTVVIGWTWLAWRTYARETRRLGLVGKIFEIKPGYIDYADESDAVIGAVEGPGSSIAIPYWLVSAVAPLLVGYAMFSGRMFDKGSGPHGVFIIFSAFSLPITCWIISKIFVRFAYFHIYLPFRLERETGKKVLFGQ
;
A
#
# COMPACT_ATOMS: atom_id res chain seq x y z
N MET A 1 -30.93 15.91 -3.76
CA MET A 1 -29.63 15.80 -4.46
C MET A 1 -28.94 14.58 -3.87
N ILE A 2 -28.64 13.53 -4.65
CA ILE A 2 -27.95 12.35 -4.10
C ILE A 2 -26.49 12.74 -3.92
N GLU A 3 -26.10 13.00 -2.68
CA GLU A 3 -24.74 13.35 -2.30
C GLU A 3 -23.80 12.20 -2.68
N LYS A 4 -22.80 12.52 -3.51
CA LYS A 4 -21.91 11.55 -4.14
C LYS A 4 -20.86 11.12 -3.13
N THR A 5 -21.16 10.08 -2.36
CA THR A 5 -20.24 9.60 -1.32
C THR A 5 -19.02 8.91 -1.94
N ARG A 6 -17.91 8.85 -1.20
CA ARG A 6 -16.66 8.16 -1.60
C ARG A 6 -16.87 6.70 -2.05
N ILE A 7 -17.91 6.06 -1.54
CA ILE A 7 -18.31 4.70 -1.91
C ILE A 7 -18.65 4.61 -3.41
N ASP A 8 -19.21 5.67 -4.02
CA ASP A 8 -19.49 5.71 -5.46
C ASP A 8 -18.22 5.81 -6.32
N GLY A 9 -17.10 6.23 -5.74
CA GLY A 9 -15.78 6.19 -6.36
C GLY A 9 -15.15 4.79 -6.41
N HIS A 10 -15.67 3.82 -5.65
CA HIS A 10 -15.10 2.46 -5.59
C HIS A 10 -15.18 1.73 -6.94
N LEU A 11 -16.25 1.95 -7.71
CA LEU A 11 -16.41 1.33 -9.04
C LEU A 11 -15.40 1.87 -10.06
N LEU A 12 -15.20 3.20 -10.07
CA LEU A 12 -14.18 3.83 -10.89
C LEU A 12 -12.77 3.38 -10.46
N GLY A 13 -12.53 3.33 -9.15
CA GLY A 13 -11.28 2.83 -8.57
C GLY A 13 -10.99 1.38 -8.92
N ALA A 14 -12.01 0.51 -8.92
CA ALA A 14 -11.87 -0.88 -9.36
C ALA A 14 -11.53 -0.97 -10.85
N GLY A 15 -12.17 -0.16 -11.71
CA GLY A 15 -11.86 -0.11 -13.14
C GLY A 15 -10.43 0.35 -13.42
N ILE A 16 -9.97 1.40 -12.75
CA ILE A 16 -8.58 1.87 -12.83
C ILE A 16 -7.62 0.79 -12.29
N GLY A 17 -7.99 0.13 -11.20
CA GLY A 17 -7.23 -0.97 -10.61
C GLY A 17 -6.95 -2.09 -11.61
N ILE A 18 -7.97 -2.51 -12.36
CA ILE A 18 -7.88 -3.58 -13.39
C ILE A 18 -6.91 -3.21 -14.53
N VAL A 19 -6.84 -1.93 -14.90
CA VAL A 19 -5.90 -1.50 -15.95
C VAL A 19 -4.48 -1.45 -15.40
N ILE A 20 -4.34 -0.95 -14.17
CA ILE A 20 -3.05 -0.78 -13.50
C ILE A 20 -2.41 -2.13 -13.16
N GLY A 21 -3.17 -3.09 -12.64
CA GLY A 21 -2.62 -4.37 -12.18
C GLY A 21 -2.43 -5.41 -13.30
N ALA A 22 -3.05 -5.24 -14.47
CA ALA A 22 -2.73 -6.02 -15.66
C ALA A 22 -1.24 -5.87 -16.07
N ILE A 23 -0.67 -4.68 -15.88
CA ILE A 23 0.73 -4.37 -16.22
C ILE A 23 1.73 -5.27 -15.44
N PRO A 24 1.72 -5.30 -14.09
CA PRO A 24 2.63 -6.17 -13.34
C PRO A 24 2.38 -7.66 -13.60
N VAL A 25 1.16 -8.10 -13.94
CA VAL A 25 0.92 -9.49 -14.36
C VAL A 25 1.77 -9.83 -15.59
N VAL A 26 1.70 -9.01 -16.63
CA VAL A 26 2.45 -9.22 -17.88
C VAL A 26 3.95 -9.11 -17.64
N ILE A 27 4.40 -8.10 -16.89
CA ILE A 27 5.82 -7.92 -16.56
C ILE A 27 6.37 -9.13 -15.82
N TYR A 28 5.66 -9.63 -14.80
CA TYR A 28 6.10 -10.79 -14.03
C TYR A 28 6.02 -12.07 -14.84
N TRP A 29 5.02 -12.23 -15.70
CA TRP A 29 4.98 -13.39 -16.58
C TRP A 29 6.21 -13.40 -17.50
N PHE A 30 6.43 -12.34 -18.27
CA PHE A 30 7.54 -12.27 -19.22
C PHE A 30 8.90 -12.43 -18.53
N SER A 31 9.12 -11.70 -17.42
CA SER A 31 10.42 -11.66 -16.76
C SER A 31 10.76 -12.95 -16.04
N PHE A 32 9.82 -13.55 -15.31
CA PHE A 32 10.09 -14.80 -14.59
C PHE A 32 10.09 -16.02 -15.52
N SER A 33 9.36 -15.98 -16.64
CA SER A 33 9.55 -16.94 -17.73
C SER A 33 10.94 -16.81 -18.36
N ALA A 34 11.44 -15.59 -18.59
CA ALA A 34 12.79 -15.36 -19.10
C ALA A 34 13.88 -15.79 -18.12
N PHE A 35 13.64 -15.69 -16.80
CA PHE A 35 14.53 -16.22 -15.77
C PHE A 35 14.57 -17.76 -15.72
N GLY A 36 13.64 -18.45 -16.39
CA GLY A 36 13.47 -19.89 -16.21
C GLY A 36 13.14 -20.29 -14.77
N SER A 37 12.53 -19.38 -14.00
CA SER A 37 12.30 -19.55 -12.57
C SER A 37 10.82 -19.82 -12.25
N SER A 38 10.42 -19.62 -10.99
CA SER A 38 9.07 -19.95 -10.53
C SER A 38 7.99 -19.19 -11.29
N THR A 39 6.90 -19.87 -11.64
CA THR A 39 5.70 -19.26 -12.24
C THR A 39 4.78 -18.58 -11.21
N LEU A 40 5.16 -18.60 -9.93
CA LEU A 40 4.34 -18.03 -8.86
C LEU A 40 4.16 -16.50 -8.93
N PRO A 41 5.16 -15.68 -9.29
CA PRO A 41 5.01 -14.22 -9.28
C PRO A 41 3.84 -13.70 -10.10
N TRP A 42 3.71 -14.15 -11.35
CA TRP A 42 2.60 -13.71 -12.20
C TRP A 42 1.26 -14.30 -11.74
N LYS A 43 1.24 -15.52 -11.17
CA LYS A 43 0.02 -16.13 -10.61
C LYS A 43 -0.48 -15.38 -9.37
N ILE A 44 0.42 -14.99 -8.47
CA ILE A 44 0.10 -14.16 -7.29
C ILE A 44 -0.41 -12.80 -7.76
N SER A 45 0.30 -12.18 -8.72
CA SER A 45 -0.07 -10.90 -9.31
C SER A 45 -1.47 -10.95 -9.93
N PHE A 46 -1.76 -11.98 -10.72
CA PHE A 46 -3.08 -12.23 -11.31
C PHE A 46 -4.16 -12.49 -10.26
N ALA A 47 -3.85 -13.26 -9.21
CA ALA A 47 -4.80 -13.50 -8.12
C ALA A 47 -5.15 -12.20 -7.39
N VAL A 48 -4.15 -11.36 -7.07
CA VAL A 48 -4.38 -10.03 -6.48
C VAL A 48 -5.24 -9.19 -7.40
N GLU A 49 -4.95 -9.21 -8.70
CA GLU A 49 -5.65 -8.41 -9.70
C GLU A 49 -7.11 -8.80 -9.89
N VAL A 50 -7.45 -10.08 -9.73
CA VAL A 50 -8.84 -10.54 -9.80
C VAL A 50 -9.55 -10.35 -8.46
N LEU A 51 -8.90 -10.68 -7.34
CA LEU A 51 -9.53 -10.66 -6.03
C LEU A 51 -9.80 -9.25 -5.50
N CYS A 52 -8.90 -8.29 -5.75
CA CYS A 52 -9.06 -6.92 -5.27
C CYS A 52 -10.31 -6.20 -5.85
N PRO A 53 -10.53 -6.15 -7.18
CA PRO A 53 -11.73 -5.54 -7.73
C PRO A 53 -13.00 -6.29 -7.34
N ILE A 54 -12.97 -7.64 -7.26
CA ILE A 54 -14.11 -8.42 -6.75
C ILE A 54 -14.44 -7.97 -5.33
N PHE A 55 -13.45 -7.89 -4.44
CA PHE A 55 -13.65 -7.46 -3.07
C PHE A 55 -14.20 -6.04 -2.99
N VAL A 56 -13.66 -5.10 -3.79
CA VAL A 56 -14.14 -3.71 -3.83
C VAL A 56 -15.59 -3.63 -4.33
N CYS A 57 -15.95 -4.39 -5.37
CA CYS A 57 -17.30 -4.48 -5.89
C CYS A 57 -18.27 -5.09 -4.87
N VAL A 58 -17.89 -6.20 -4.24
CA VAL A 58 -18.68 -6.84 -3.16
C VAL A 58 -18.88 -5.85 -2.01
N SER A 59 -17.81 -5.21 -1.55
CA SER A 59 -17.86 -4.18 -0.51
C SER A 59 -18.77 -3.01 -0.89
N TYR A 60 -18.75 -2.57 -2.16
CA TYR A 60 -19.67 -1.55 -2.67
C TYR A 60 -21.14 -1.98 -2.50
N PHE A 61 -21.52 -3.17 -2.98
CA PHE A 61 -22.92 -3.62 -2.91
C PHE A 61 -23.42 -3.81 -1.48
N PHE A 62 -22.59 -4.36 -0.59
CA PHE A 62 -22.98 -4.58 0.81
C PHE A 62 -22.96 -3.29 1.64
N ASN A 63 -22.03 -2.37 1.37
CA ASN A 63 -21.82 -1.18 2.20
C ASN A 63 -22.51 0.10 1.68
N LYS A 64 -23.03 0.12 0.44
CA LYS A 64 -23.76 1.28 -0.11
C LYS A 64 -24.94 1.71 0.76
N LYS A 65 -25.64 0.75 1.39
CA LYS A 65 -26.76 1.04 2.29
C LYS A 65 -26.32 1.33 3.73
N ALA A 66 -25.29 0.64 4.20
CA ALA A 66 -24.83 0.74 5.58
C ALA A 66 -23.93 1.95 5.82
N ARG A 67 -23.30 2.52 4.78
CA ARG A 67 -22.41 3.70 4.80
C ARG A 67 -21.35 3.67 5.92
N ARG A 68 -20.92 2.48 6.34
CA ARG A 68 -19.98 2.36 7.47
C ARG A 68 -18.57 2.74 7.01
N LEU A 69 -17.94 3.62 7.77
CA LEU A 69 -16.61 4.15 7.46
C LEU A 69 -15.54 3.06 7.41
N VAL A 70 -15.61 2.08 8.33
CA VAL A 70 -14.66 0.96 8.43
C VAL A 70 -14.55 0.18 7.12
N TRP A 71 -15.69 -0.19 6.52
CA TRP A 71 -15.69 -0.97 5.28
C TRP A 71 -15.21 -0.18 4.06
N ALA A 72 -15.39 1.14 4.05
CA ALA A 72 -14.79 1.98 3.03
C ALA A 72 -13.28 2.08 3.19
N GLY A 73 -12.78 2.21 4.43
CA GLY A 73 -11.35 2.16 4.73
C GLY A 73 -10.71 0.86 4.25
N VAL A 74 -11.35 -0.30 4.54
CA VAL A 74 -10.89 -1.62 4.07
C VAL A 74 -10.90 -1.70 2.54
N ALA A 75 -11.99 -1.25 1.89
CA ALA A 75 -12.10 -1.26 0.44
C ALA A 75 -11.00 -0.42 -0.24
N VAL A 76 -10.65 0.73 0.34
CA VAL A 76 -9.55 1.58 -0.15
C VAL A 76 -8.21 0.88 0.00
N CYS A 77 -7.93 0.27 1.16
CA CYS A 77 -6.69 -0.49 1.36
C CYS A 77 -6.56 -1.64 0.36
N VAL A 78 -7.62 -2.42 0.15
CA VAL A 78 -7.61 -3.54 -0.82
C VAL A 78 -7.52 -3.02 -2.26
N GLY A 79 -8.26 -1.97 -2.60
CA GLY A 79 -8.25 -1.37 -3.93
C GLY A 79 -6.90 -0.74 -4.32
N PHE A 80 -6.03 -0.44 -3.35
CA PHE A 80 -4.69 0.10 -3.61
C PHE A 80 -3.61 -0.99 -3.77
N LEU A 81 -3.94 -2.26 -3.53
CA LEU A 81 -3.01 -3.37 -3.73
C LEU A 81 -2.50 -3.49 -5.16
N PRO A 82 -3.31 -3.33 -6.23
CA PRO A 82 -2.81 -3.32 -7.62
C PRO A 82 -1.80 -2.20 -7.88
N THR A 83 -2.00 -1.02 -7.29
CA THR A 83 -1.03 0.10 -7.40
C THR A 83 0.28 -0.24 -6.67
N TRP A 84 0.21 -0.82 -5.48
CA TRP A 84 1.40 -1.32 -4.79
C TRP A 84 2.09 -2.43 -5.58
N LEU A 85 1.32 -3.31 -6.20
CA LEU A 85 1.85 -4.38 -7.05
C LEU A 85 2.65 -3.81 -8.22
N LEU A 86 2.10 -2.79 -8.90
CA LEU A 86 2.76 -2.12 -10.01
C LEU A 86 4.04 -1.37 -9.61
N MET A 87 4.10 -0.72 -8.45
CA MET A 87 5.19 0.20 -8.14
C MET A 87 6.10 -0.24 -6.99
N GLY A 88 5.56 -0.97 -6.01
CA GLY A 88 6.23 -1.31 -4.75
C GLY A 88 6.67 -2.77 -4.64
N SER A 89 6.06 -3.69 -5.38
CA SER A 89 6.23 -5.12 -5.10
C SER A 89 7.51 -5.76 -5.69
N TYR A 90 8.25 -5.05 -6.54
CA TYR A 90 9.42 -5.60 -7.25
C TYR A 90 10.49 -6.20 -6.34
N TRP A 91 10.82 -5.55 -5.21
CA TRP A 91 11.81 -6.10 -4.28
C TRP A 91 11.36 -7.45 -3.68
N VAL A 92 10.06 -7.59 -3.37
CA VAL A 92 9.51 -8.85 -2.83
C VAL A 92 9.61 -9.96 -3.86
N PHE A 93 9.13 -9.69 -5.08
CA PHE A 93 9.10 -10.71 -6.12
C PHE A 93 10.51 -11.06 -6.63
N TYR A 94 11.39 -10.06 -6.75
CA TYR A 94 12.77 -10.28 -7.17
C TYR A 94 13.52 -11.14 -6.17
N PHE A 95 13.64 -10.69 -4.92
CA PHE A 95 14.42 -11.44 -3.93
C PHE A 95 13.75 -12.78 -3.59
N GLY A 96 12.41 -12.83 -3.57
CA GLY A 96 11.64 -14.04 -3.26
C GLY A 96 11.73 -15.14 -4.32
N PHE A 97 11.73 -14.81 -5.62
CA PHE A 97 11.51 -15.80 -6.67
C PHE A 97 12.58 -15.80 -7.78
N ALA A 98 13.45 -14.80 -7.87
CA ALA A 98 14.51 -14.80 -8.86
C ALA A 98 15.56 -15.89 -8.55
N PRO A 99 16.28 -16.41 -9.57
CA PRO A 99 17.32 -17.43 -9.40
C PRO A 99 18.63 -16.85 -8.83
N ILE A 100 18.55 -16.31 -7.61
CA ILE A 100 19.68 -15.81 -6.81
C ILE A 100 20.04 -16.82 -5.72
N SER A 101 21.24 -16.71 -5.12
CA SER A 101 21.61 -17.63 -4.04
C SER A 101 20.68 -17.47 -2.84
N PHE A 102 20.45 -18.57 -2.13
CA PHE A 102 19.52 -18.62 -1.01
C PHE A 102 19.91 -17.64 0.11
N GLU A 103 21.21 -17.54 0.40
CA GLU A 103 21.74 -16.63 1.42
C GLU A 103 21.39 -15.17 1.13
N ILE A 104 21.60 -14.72 -0.12
CA ILE A 104 21.28 -13.35 -0.55
C ILE A 104 19.78 -13.10 -0.42
N ARG A 105 18.96 -14.05 -0.89
CA ARG A 105 17.50 -13.96 -0.80
C ARG A 105 17.06 -13.70 0.63
N VAL A 106 17.54 -14.51 1.57
CA VAL A 106 17.16 -14.40 2.98
C VAL A 106 17.61 -13.08 3.58
N VAL A 107 18.88 -12.69 3.39
CA VAL A 107 19.42 -11.43 3.92
C VAL A 107 18.66 -10.23 3.35
N ALA A 108 18.50 -10.17 2.03
CA ALA A 108 17.83 -9.04 1.37
C ALA A 108 16.36 -8.92 1.80
N LEU A 109 15.62 -10.04 1.87
CA LEU A 109 14.23 -10.03 2.32
C LEU A 109 14.09 -9.61 3.78
N ILE A 110 14.98 -10.08 4.67
CA ILE A 110 14.97 -9.65 6.07
C ILE A 110 15.22 -8.15 6.17
N VAL A 111 16.27 -7.64 5.54
CA VAL A 111 16.62 -6.21 5.59
C VAL A 111 15.48 -5.34 5.06
N CYS A 112 14.95 -5.66 3.86
CA CYS A 112 13.86 -4.90 3.27
C CYS A 112 12.59 -4.97 4.12
N SER A 113 12.25 -6.15 4.67
CA SER A 113 11.08 -6.31 5.53
C SER A 113 11.22 -5.54 6.84
N THR A 114 12.40 -5.56 7.48
CA THR A 114 12.67 -4.78 8.70
C THR A 114 12.51 -3.29 8.44
N VAL A 115 12.99 -2.79 7.30
CA VAL A 115 12.80 -1.39 6.90
C VAL A 115 11.31 -1.07 6.75
N VAL A 116 10.56 -1.89 6.02
CA VAL A 116 9.11 -1.69 5.81
C VAL A 116 8.33 -1.74 7.13
N ILE A 117 8.61 -2.73 7.99
CA ILE A 117 7.94 -2.88 9.30
C ILE A 117 8.27 -1.70 10.21
N GLY A 118 9.55 -1.32 10.31
CA GLY A 118 10.00 -0.18 11.10
C GLY A 118 9.36 1.12 10.63
N TRP A 119 9.27 1.31 9.31
CA TRP A 119 8.63 2.47 8.70
C TRP A 119 7.13 2.51 8.95
N THR A 120 6.45 1.36 8.84
CA THR A 120 5.02 1.21 9.14
C THR A 120 4.72 1.59 10.59
N TRP A 121 5.53 1.10 11.52
CA TRP A 121 5.38 1.39 12.93
C TRP A 121 5.64 2.86 13.26
N LEU A 122 6.66 3.46 12.64
CA LEU A 122 6.93 4.88 12.77
C LEU A 122 5.75 5.71 12.24
N ALA A 123 5.21 5.35 11.06
CA ALA A 123 4.02 5.97 10.49
C ALA A 123 2.83 5.93 11.43
N TRP A 124 2.54 4.76 12.00
CA TRP A 124 1.47 4.60 12.96
C TRP A 124 1.66 5.50 14.19
N ARG A 125 2.87 5.52 14.76
CA ARG A 125 3.19 6.34 15.94
C ARG A 125 3.05 7.83 15.66
N THR A 126 3.48 8.29 14.49
CA THR A 126 3.36 9.69 14.09
C THR A 126 1.89 10.09 13.94
N TYR A 127 1.08 9.30 13.22
CA TYR A 127 -0.35 9.58 13.11
C TYR A 127 -1.04 9.57 14.48
N ALA A 128 -0.70 8.62 15.35
CA ALA A 128 -1.24 8.57 16.70
C ALA A 128 -0.85 9.79 17.55
N ARG A 129 0.38 10.29 17.40
CA ARG A 129 0.86 11.49 18.09
C ARG A 129 0.16 12.75 17.58
N GLU A 130 0.12 12.94 16.26
CA GLU A 130 -0.49 14.12 15.64
C GLU A 130 -2.00 14.16 15.87
N THR A 131 -2.66 13.00 15.89
CA THR A 131 -4.08 12.89 16.25
C THR A 131 -4.37 13.46 17.64
N ARG A 132 -3.50 13.18 18.63
CA ARG A 132 -3.63 13.75 19.98
C ARG A 132 -3.27 15.22 20.02
N ARG A 133 -2.16 15.60 19.35
CA ARG A 133 -1.64 16.97 19.36
C ARG A 133 -2.61 17.98 18.73
N LEU A 134 -3.22 17.61 17.61
CA LEU A 134 -4.12 18.49 16.84
C LEU A 134 -5.59 18.34 17.22
N GLY A 135 -5.90 17.43 18.17
CA GLY A 135 -7.27 17.13 18.59
C GLY A 135 -8.14 16.59 17.44
N LEU A 136 -7.55 15.81 16.52
CA LEU A 136 -8.19 15.44 15.26
C LEU A 136 -9.50 14.67 15.44
N VAL A 137 -9.63 13.88 16.51
CA VAL A 137 -10.84 13.10 16.76
C VAL A 137 -12.07 14.00 16.85
N GLY A 138 -11.99 15.12 17.59
CA GLY A 138 -13.12 16.05 17.72
C GLY A 138 -13.35 16.93 16.47
N LYS A 139 -12.38 16.99 15.56
CA LYS A 139 -12.51 17.72 14.28
C LYS A 139 -13.08 16.86 13.16
N ILE A 140 -12.82 15.56 13.20
CA ILE A 140 -13.18 14.61 12.14
C ILE A 140 -14.51 13.90 12.46
N PHE A 141 -14.79 13.66 13.75
CA PHE A 141 -15.97 12.92 14.17
C PHE A 141 -16.94 13.83 14.92
N GLU A 142 -18.12 14.03 14.35
CA GLU A 142 -19.20 14.75 15.00
C GLU A 142 -20.16 13.75 15.66
N ILE A 143 -20.39 13.89 16.96
CA ILE A 143 -21.25 12.97 17.70
C ILE A 143 -22.71 13.44 17.58
N LYS A 144 -23.52 12.69 16.83
CA LYS A 144 -24.96 12.93 16.67
C LYS A 144 -25.79 12.00 17.58
N PRO A 145 -27.08 12.32 17.82
CA PRO A 145 -27.98 11.40 18.52
C PRO A 145 -28.21 10.15 17.66
N GLY A 146 -27.65 9.01 18.09
CA GLY A 146 -27.80 7.70 17.43
C GLY A 146 -26.61 7.22 16.58
N TYR A 147 -25.77 8.12 16.06
CA TYR A 147 -24.60 7.76 15.24
C TYR A 147 -23.47 8.79 15.40
N ILE A 148 -22.28 8.42 14.91
CA ILE A 148 -21.14 9.34 14.78
C ILE A 148 -20.97 9.64 13.29
N ASP A 149 -20.95 10.92 12.96
CA ASP A 149 -20.84 11.40 11.60
C ASP A 149 -19.39 11.67 11.22
N TYR A 150 -19.03 11.26 10.01
CA TYR A 150 -17.75 11.53 9.37
C TYR A 150 -18.01 12.45 8.18
N ALA A 151 -17.75 13.75 8.37
CA ALA A 151 -17.96 14.76 7.34
C ALA A 151 -16.95 14.60 6.20
N ASP A 152 -17.36 14.88 4.96
CA ASP A 152 -16.48 14.75 3.77
C ASP A 152 -15.26 15.68 3.83
N GLU A 153 -15.36 16.83 4.50
CA GLU A 153 -14.23 17.74 4.75
C GLU A 153 -13.12 17.12 5.62
N SER A 154 -13.44 16.06 6.37
CA SER A 154 -12.49 15.33 7.21
C SER A 154 -11.36 14.69 6.40
N ASP A 155 -11.63 14.30 5.15
CA ASP A 155 -10.61 13.72 4.27
C ASP A 155 -9.52 14.74 3.90
N ALA A 156 -9.90 16.03 3.76
CA ALA A 156 -8.96 17.13 3.53
C ALA A 156 -8.13 17.42 4.79
N VAL A 157 -8.76 17.41 5.97
CA VAL A 157 -8.07 17.58 7.26
C VAL A 157 -7.06 16.46 7.49
N ILE A 158 -7.44 15.20 7.25
CA ILE A 158 -6.53 14.05 7.33
C ILE A 158 -5.46 14.15 6.23
N GLY A 159 -5.77 14.77 5.09
CA GLY A 159 -4.85 15.01 3.97
C GLY A 159 -3.70 15.94 4.32
N ALA A 160 -4.00 16.95 5.13
CA ALA A 160 -3.04 17.90 5.65
C ALA A 160 -2.16 17.34 6.77
N VAL A 161 -2.51 16.18 7.37
CA VAL A 161 -1.66 15.54 8.38
C VAL A 161 -0.47 14.90 7.70
N GLU A 162 0.68 15.56 7.83
CA GLU A 162 1.96 15.01 7.42
C GLU A 162 2.29 13.80 8.32
N GLY A 163 2.22 12.59 7.76
CA GLY A 163 2.88 11.42 8.34
C GLY A 163 4.40 11.60 8.45
N PRO A 164 5.16 10.61 8.96
CA PRO A 164 6.62 10.71 8.98
C PRO A 164 7.13 10.89 7.55
N GLY A 165 7.85 11.99 7.31
CA GLY A 165 8.19 12.43 5.96
C GLY A 165 7.17 13.40 5.38
N SER A 166 7.12 14.61 5.97
CA SER A 166 6.65 15.85 5.33
C SER A 166 7.21 16.00 3.90
N SER A 167 8.48 15.62 3.72
CA SER A 167 9.19 15.71 2.45
C SER A 167 9.52 14.34 1.87
N ILE A 168 9.39 14.24 0.55
CA ILE A 168 9.98 13.22 -0.35
C ILE A 168 11.49 12.97 -0.07
N ALA A 169 12.15 13.80 0.74
CA ALA A 169 13.52 13.62 1.19
C ALA A 169 13.80 12.31 1.96
N ILE A 170 12.84 11.76 2.71
CA ILE A 170 13.08 10.54 3.49
C ILE A 170 13.09 9.25 2.64
N PRO A 171 12.38 9.16 1.50
CA PRO A 171 12.66 8.14 0.49
C PRO A 171 14.08 8.21 -0.10
N TYR A 172 14.64 9.41 -0.29
CA TYR A 172 15.90 9.58 -1.02
C TYR A 172 17.13 9.07 -0.26
N TRP A 173 17.29 9.28 1.06
CA TRP A 173 18.44 8.70 1.77
C TRP A 173 18.40 7.17 1.78
N LEU A 174 17.20 6.57 1.81
CA LEU A 174 17.04 5.12 1.72
C LEU A 174 17.45 4.62 0.34
N VAL A 175 17.05 5.31 -0.75
CA VAL A 175 17.58 5.03 -2.10
C VAL A 175 19.09 5.22 -2.12
N SER A 176 19.61 6.33 -1.60
CA SER A 176 21.04 6.65 -1.63
C SER A 176 21.91 5.75 -0.75
N ALA A 177 21.35 5.13 0.29
CA ALA A 177 22.08 4.18 1.14
C ALA A 177 21.96 2.74 0.63
N VAL A 178 20.76 2.34 0.18
CA VAL A 178 20.47 0.96 -0.21
C VAL A 178 20.85 0.70 -1.67
N ALA A 179 20.67 1.66 -2.58
CA ALA A 179 20.98 1.48 -4.00
C ALA A 179 22.48 1.26 -4.26
N PRO A 180 23.44 1.98 -3.67
CA PRO A 180 24.87 1.71 -3.89
C PRO A 180 25.30 0.35 -3.33
N LEU A 181 24.70 -0.11 -2.23
CA LEU A 181 24.96 -1.44 -1.68
C LEU A 181 24.42 -2.53 -2.61
N LEU A 182 23.20 -2.36 -3.14
CA LEU A 182 22.60 -3.29 -4.09
C LEU A 182 23.33 -3.31 -5.44
N VAL A 183 23.73 -2.15 -5.96
CA VAL A 183 24.48 -2.01 -7.23
C VAL A 183 25.90 -2.52 -7.07
N GLY A 184 26.60 -2.16 -5.99
CA GLY A 184 27.95 -2.67 -5.68
C GLY A 184 27.95 -4.18 -5.52
N TYR A 185 26.90 -4.74 -4.90
CA TYR A 185 26.70 -6.19 -4.82
C TYR A 185 26.41 -6.84 -6.17
N ALA A 186 25.56 -6.22 -7.00
CA ALA A 186 25.26 -6.70 -8.34
C ALA A 186 26.49 -6.71 -9.26
N MET A 187 27.40 -5.75 -9.07
CA MET A 187 28.70 -5.70 -9.74
C MET A 187 29.67 -6.76 -9.18
N PHE A 188 29.72 -6.94 -7.85
CA PHE A 188 30.62 -7.89 -7.19
C PHE A 188 30.25 -9.37 -7.46
N SER A 189 28.95 -9.66 -7.60
CA SER A 189 28.45 -11.02 -7.85
C SER A 189 28.66 -11.52 -9.28
N GLY A 190 29.35 -10.76 -10.15
CA GLY A 190 29.86 -11.23 -11.44
C GLY A 190 28.82 -11.58 -12.51
N ARG A 191 27.51 -11.50 -12.21
CA ARG A 191 26.43 -11.99 -13.09
C ARG A 191 25.95 -11.00 -14.15
N MET A 192 26.49 -9.79 -14.23
CA MET A 192 26.07 -8.84 -15.26
C MET A 192 26.61 -9.16 -16.67
N PHE A 193 27.64 -10.01 -16.79
CA PHE A 193 28.34 -10.23 -18.06
C PHE A 193 28.09 -11.57 -18.76
N ASP A 194 27.29 -12.47 -18.18
CA ASP A 194 26.92 -13.73 -18.87
C ASP A 194 25.53 -13.64 -19.52
N LYS A 195 25.42 -14.27 -20.70
CA LYS A 195 24.23 -14.26 -21.57
C LYS A 195 22.99 -14.74 -20.80
N GLY A 196 22.15 -13.79 -20.37
CA GLY A 196 20.98 -14.01 -19.49
C GLY A 196 20.79 -12.92 -18.42
N SER A 197 21.74 -12.00 -18.29
CA SER A 197 21.78 -10.95 -17.25
C SER A 197 20.77 -9.80 -17.40
N GLY A 198 20.14 -9.64 -18.57
CA GLY A 198 19.29 -8.48 -18.89
C GLY A 198 18.15 -8.23 -17.89
N PRO A 199 17.25 -9.20 -17.64
CA PRO A 199 16.13 -8.98 -16.73
C PRO A 199 16.57 -8.89 -15.26
N HIS A 200 17.74 -9.42 -14.87
CA HIS A 200 18.26 -9.27 -13.51
C HIS A 200 18.64 -7.82 -13.20
N GLY A 201 19.37 -7.16 -14.11
CA GLY A 201 19.76 -5.75 -13.93
C GLY A 201 18.55 -4.83 -13.77
N VAL A 202 17.53 -5.02 -14.62
CA VAL A 202 16.28 -4.25 -14.56
C VAL A 202 15.55 -4.44 -13.23
N PHE A 203 15.42 -5.68 -12.75
CA PHE A 203 14.73 -5.94 -11.48
C PHE A 203 15.51 -5.47 -10.25
N ILE A 204 16.85 -5.42 -10.29
CA ILE A 204 17.63 -4.82 -9.20
C ILE A 204 17.34 -3.32 -9.11
N ILE A 205 17.33 -2.63 -10.26
CA ILE A 205 17.01 -1.20 -10.33
C ILE A 205 15.57 -0.96 -9.83
N PHE A 206 14.60 -1.72 -10.35
CA PHE A 206 13.22 -1.62 -9.89
C PHE A 206 13.08 -1.94 -8.41
N SER A 207 13.80 -2.93 -7.88
CA SER A 207 13.80 -3.25 -6.45
C SER A 207 14.26 -2.06 -5.61
N ALA A 208 15.35 -1.40 -6.01
CA ALA A 208 15.91 -0.24 -5.31
C ALA A 208 14.93 0.94 -5.23
N PHE A 209 14.15 1.19 -6.28
CA PHE A 209 13.11 2.22 -6.26
C PHE A 209 11.83 1.77 -5.55
N SER A 210 11.46 0.50 -5.71
CA SER A 210 10.21 -0.05 -5.19
C SER A 210 10.14 -0.11 -3.67
N LEU A 211 11.28 -0.24 -2.98
CA LEU A 211 11.31 -0.24 -1.51
C LEU A 211 10.90 1.13 -0.91
N PRO A 212 11.52 2.26 -1.28
CA PRO A 212 11.06 3.58 -0.85
C PRO A 212 9.63 3.88 -1.28
N ILE A 213 9.23 3.48 -2.50
CA ILE A 213 7.84 3.61 -2.95
C ILE A 213 6.91 2.79 -2.05
N THR A 214 7.28 1.56 -1.68
CA THR A 214 6.53 0.73 -0.74
C THR A 214 6.38 1.43 0.60
N CYS A 215 7.46 1.96 1.16
CA CYS A 215 7.43 2.72 2.42
C CYS A 215 6.50 3.93 2.32
N TRP A 216 6.51 4.65 1.20
CA TRP A 216 5.63 5.80 0.95
C TRP A 216 4.17 5.39 0.81
N ILE A 217 3.86 4.38 -0.02
CA ILE A 217 2.50 3.86 -0.21
C ILE A 217 1.96 3.34 1.12
N ILE A 218 2.76 2.56 1.87
CA ILE A 218 2.36 2.02 3.16
C ILE A 218 2.07 3.13 4.16
N SER A 219 2.93 4.15 4.29
CA SER A 219 2.69 5.21 5.26
C SER A 219 1.48 6.08 4.86
N LYS A 220 1.43 6.58 3.62
CA LYS A 220 0.46 7.57 3.18
C LYS A 220 -0.91 6.99 2.88
N ILE A 221 -0.98 5.73 2.46
CA ILE A 221 -2.22 5.07 2.09
C ILE A 221 -2.60 4.05 3.16
N PHE A 222 -1.88 2.93 3.25
CA PHE A 222 -2.32 1.81 4.10
C PHE A 222 -2.43 2.18 5.58
N VAL A 223 -1.37 2.72 6.18
CA VAL A 223 -1.34 3.08 7.60
C VAL A 223 -2.32 4.23 7.87
N ARG A 224 -2.38 5.23 7.00
CA ARG A 224 -3.31 6.36 7.15
C ARG A 224 -4.76 5.90 7.15
N PHE A 225 -5.19 5.12 6.16
CA PHE A 225 -6.56 4.60 6.10
C PHE A 225 -6.83 3.59 7.20
N ALA A 226 -5.88 2.69 7.51
CA ALA A 226 -6.01 1.77 8.64
C ALA A 226 -6.16 2.50 9.97
N TYR A 227 -5.45 3.61 10.18
CA TYR A 227 -5.54 4.37 11.42
C TYR A 227 -6.85 5.18 11.49
N PHE A 228 -7.12 6.03 10.49
CA PHE A 228 -8.22 6.99 10.55
C PHE A 228 -9.59 6.42 10.17
N HIS A 229 -9.65 5.45 9.26
CA HIS A 229 -10.92 4.92 8.75
C HIS A 229 -11.28 3.56 9.35
N ILE A 230 -10.32 2.81 9.91
CA ILE A 230 -10.57 1.49 10.52
C ILE A 230 -10.40 1.56 12.04
N TYR A 231 -9.21 1.90 12.53
CA TYR A 231 -8.89 1.84 13.95
C TYR A 231 -9.62 2.87 14.80
N LEU A 232 -9.57 4.16 14.45
CA LEU A 232 -10.28 5.21 15.20
C LEU A 232 -11.79 4.98 15.22
N PRO A 233 -12.46 4.69 14.09
CA PRO A 233 -13.90 4.46 14.09
C PRO A 233 -14.27 3.25 14.93
N PHE A 234 -13.54 2.13 14.79
CA PHE A 234 -13.80 0.93 15.57
C PHE A 234 -13.61 1.15 17.08
N ARG A 235 -12.61 1.96 17.45
CA ARG A 235 -12.41 2.37 18.84
C ARG A 235 -13.56 3.23 19.36
N LEU A 236 -14.02 4.20 18.58
CA LEU A 236 -15.17 5.05 18.94
C LEU A 236 -16.48 4.26 19.02
N GLU A 237 -16.70 3.30 18.12
CA GLU A 237 -17.86 2.40 18.18
C GLU A 237 -17.85 1.58 19.48
N ARG A 238 -16.69 1.13 19.94
CA ARG A 238 -16.54 0.42 21.23
C ARG A 238 -16.74 1.32 22.45
N GLU A 239 -16.23 2.55 22.41
CA GLU A 239 -16.32 3.48 23.55
C GLU A 239 -17.73 4.09 23.70
N THR A 240 -18.43 4.33 22.59
CA THR A 240 -19.73 5.03 22.59
C THR A 240 -20.93 4.12 22.33
N GLY A 241 -20.70 2.91 21.80
CA GLY A 241 -21.76 2.02 21.32
C GLY A 241 -22.45 2.48 20.02
N LYS A 242 -22.06 3.63 19.46
CA LYS A 242 -22.66 4.23 18.25
C LYS A 242 -21.87 3.86 17.01
N LYS A 243 -22.56 3.63 15.89
CA LYS A 243 -21.91 3.34 14.60
C LYS A 243 -21.35 4.61 13.96
N VAL A 244 -20.21 4.49 13.28
CA VAL A 244 -19.58 5.60 12.53
C VAL A 244 -19.96 5.50 11.06
N LEU A 245 -20.62 6.53 10.54
CA LEU A 245 -21.18 6.59 9.19
C LEU A 245 -20.58 7.75 8.40
N PHE A 246 -20.52 7.64 7.07
CA PHE A 246 -20.27 8.80 6.20
C PHE A 246 -21.45 9.77 6.24
N GLY A 247 -21.13 11.06 6.13
CA GLY A 247 -22.04 12.21 5.98
C GLY A 247 -23.39 11.86 5.37
N GLN A 248 -24.45 12.27 6.06
CA GLN A 248 -25.84 12.25 5.59
C GLN A 248 -26.32 13.64 5.21
#